data_AF-A0A2D9P4H1-F1
#
_entry.id   AF-A0A2D9P4H1-F1
#
_cell.length_a   1.000
_cell.length_b   1.000
_cell.length_c   1.000
_cell.angle_alpha   90.00
_cell.angle_beta   90.00
_cell.angle_gamma   90.00
#
_symmetry.space_group_name_H-M   'P 1'
#
loop_
_entity.id
_entity.type
_entity.pdbx_description
1 polymer ?
#
loop_
_entity_poly.entity_id
_entity_poly.type
_entity_poly.pdbx_seq_one_letter_code
_entity_poly.pdbx_strand_id
1 'polypeptide(L)' 'MSLKYFHIVFMTIASIMTIANGYLFYIEWRSYNETKYLVLTILAVIFCVALILYNNYFLKKMSTLDD' A
#
# COMPACT_ATOMS: atom_id res chain seq x y z
N MET A 1 2.98 -22.94 3.77
CA MET A 1 3.76 -21.81 3.20
C MET A 1 4.50 -21.16 4.37
N SER A 2 5.79 -20.83 4.25
CA SER A 2 6.49 -20.14 5.34
C SER A 2 5.88 -18.74 5.56
N LEU A 3 5.81 -18.30 6.82
CA LEU A 3 5.21 -17.03 7.25
C LEU A 3 5.76 -15.82 6.47
N LYS A 4 7.04 -15.89 6.06
CA LYS A 4 7.72 -14.89 5.23
C LYS A 4 7.02 -14.71 3.87
N TYR A 5 6.80 -15.82 3.17
CA TYR A 5 6.22 -15.79 1.82
C TYR A 5 4.75 -15.37 1.85
N PHE A 6 3.99 -15.81 2.84
CA PHE A 6 2.60 -15.36 3.02
C PHE A 6 2.55 -13.84 3.21
N HIS A 7 3.42 -13.30 4.07
CA HIS A 7 3.48 -11.85 4.33
C HIS A 7 3.83 -11.06 3.06
N ILE A 8 4.85 -11.50 2.30
CA ILE A 8 5.25 -10.84 1.05
C ILE A 8 4.11 -10.79 0.04
N VAL A 9 3.42 -11.92 -0.16
CA VAL A 9 2.27 -12.00 -1.08
C VAL A 9 1.15 -11.10 -0.60
N PHE A 10 0.82 -11.13 0.70
CA PHE A 10 -0.21 -10.28 1.28
C PHE A 10 0.11 -8.78 1.10
N MET A 11 1.33 -8.36 1.42
CA MET A 11 1.79 -6.98 1.26
C MET A 11 1.78 -6.53 -0.21
N THR A 12 2.10 -7.43 -1.13
CA THR A 12 2.06 -7.15 -2.58
C THR A 12 0.62 -6.89 -3.04
N ILE A 13 -0.31 -7.76 -2.66
CA ILE A 13 -1.74 -7.61 -3.00
C ILE A 13 -2.31 -6.33 -2.38
N ALA A 14 -2.00 -6.07 -1.11
CA ALA A 14 -2.42 -4.85 -0.43
C ALA A 14 -1.91 -3.59 -1.15
N SER A 15 -0.64 -3.57 -1.55
CA SER A 15 -0.05 -2.44 -2.28
C SER A 15 -0.74 -2.21 -3.64
N ILE A 16 -1.00 -3.28 -4.40
CA ILE A 16 -1.73 -3.19 -5.68
C ILE A 16 -3.14 -2.64 -5.46
N MET A 17 -3.86 -3.13 -4.45
CA MET A 17 -5.19 -2.63 -4.11
C MET A 17 -5.16 -1.15 -3.71
N THR A 18 -4.17 -0.72 -2.94
CA THR A 18 -4.02 0.69 -2.56
C THR A 18 -3.79 1.59 -3.78
N ILE A 19 -2.92 1.17 -4.72
CA ILE A 19 -2.67 1.91 -5.96
C ILE A 19 -3.94 1.97 -6.82
N ALA A 20 -4.64 0.84 -6.98
CA ALA A 20 -5.88 0.79 -7.75
C ALA A 20 -6.96 1.72 -7.18
N ASN A 21 -7.16 1.71 -5.85
CA ASN A 21 -8.09 2.61 -5.19
C ASN A 21 -7.67 4.08 -5.32
N GLY A 22 -6.37 4.38 -5.12
CA GLY A 22 -5.85 5.74 -5.29
C GLY A 22 -6.09 6.29 -6.70
N TYR A 23 -5.94 5.45 -7.71
CA TYR A 23 -6.23 5.79 -9.11
C TYR A 23 -7.73 6.01 -9.37
N LEU A 24 -8.61 5.18 -8.79
CA LEU A 24 -10.05 5.39 -8.88
C LEU A 24 -10.47 6.73 -8.26
N PHE A 25 -9.96 7.06 -7.06
CA PHE A 25 -10.23 8.35 -6.42
C PHE A 25 -9.72 9.52 -7.27
N TYR A 26 -8.59 9.35 -7.97
CA TYR A 26 -8.09 10.38 -8.88
C TYR A 26 -9.04 10.61 -10.07
N ILE A 27 -9.58 9.53 -10.66
CA ILE A 27 -10.58 9.63 -11.73
C ILE A 27 -11.86 10.31 -11.23
N GLU A 28 -12.34 9.94 -10.03
CA GLU A 28 -13.51 10.56 -9.41
C GLU A 28 -13.27 12.03 -9.12
N TRP A 29 -12.10 12.39 -8.59
CA TRP A 29 -11.71 13.79 -8.40
C TRP A 29 -11.74 14.56 -9.73
N ARG A 30 -11.18 13.98 -10.79
CA ARG A 30 -11.19 14.62 -12.13
C ARG A 30 -12.60 14.79 -12.69
N SER A 31 -13.52 13.88 -12.38
CA SER A 31 -14.89 13.89 -12.90
C SER A 31 -15.82 14.81 -12.12
N TYR A 32 -15.73 14.81 -10.79
CA TYR A 32 -16.66 15.53 -9.90
C TYR A 32 -16.07 16.83 -9.33
N ASN A 33 -14.75 17.02 -9.43
CA ASN A 33 -14.00 18.15 -8.85
C ASN A 33 -14.27 18.38 -7.34
N GLU A 34 -14.67 17.32 -6.63
CA GLU A 34 -14.90 17.38 -5.19
C GLU A 34 -13.60 17.11 -4.42
N THR A 35 -13.26 18.01 -3.49
CA THR A 35 -12.04 17.94 -2.68
C THR A 35 -11.90 16.64 -1.89
N LYS A 36 -13.02 15.99 -1.53
CA LYS A 36 -13.00 14.71 -0.79
C LYS A 36 -12.22 13.63 -1.54
N TYR A 37 -12.35 13.56 -2.87
CA TYR A 37 -11.67 12.56 -3.69
C TYR A 37 -10.17 12.85 -3.81
N LEU A 38 -9.77 14.13 -3.88
CA LEU A 38 -8.37 14.53 -3.86
C LEU A 38 -7.70 14.13 -2.53
N VAL A 39 -8.38 14.36 -1.40
CA VAL A 39 -7.89 13.96 -0.08
C VAL A 39 -7.73 12.44 0.00
N LEU A 40 -8.69 11.67 -0.52
CA LEU A 40 -8.60 10.21 -0.59
C LEU A 40 -7.45 9.72 -1.47
N THR A 41 -7.18 10.38 -2.61
CA THR A 41 -6.01 10.07 -3.44
C THR A 41 -4.70 10.31 -2.69
N ILE A 42 -4.57 11.46 -1.99
CA ILE A 42 -3.37 11.76 -1.20
C ILE A 42 -3.19 10.72 -0.07
N LEU A 43 -4.26 10.37 0.64
CA LEU A 43 -4.23 9.33 1.66
C LEU A 43 -3.81 7.98 1.08
N ALA A 44 -4.32 7.60 -0.10
CA ALA A 44 -3.92 6.36 -0.76
C ALA A 44 -2.41 6.34 -1.08
N VAL A 45 -1.84 7.45 -1.53
CA VAL A 45 -0.38 7.57 -1.74
C VAL A 45 0.38 7.39 -0.43
N ILE A 46 -0.05 8.06 0.65
CA ILE A 46 0.57 7.93 1.97
C ILE A 46 0.51 6.47 2.47
N PHE A 47 -0.64 5.82 2.34
CA PHE A 47 -0.81 4.42 2.70
C PHE A 47 0.08 3.49 1.88
N CYS A 48 0.22 3.75 0.58
CA CYS A 48 1.12 2.97 -0.28
C CYS A 48 2.57 3.07 0.17
N VAL A 49 3.04 4.28 0.50
CA VAL A 49 4.39 4.49 1.03
C VAL A 49 4.56 3.78 2.38
N ALA A 50 3.58 3.89 3.27
CA ALA A 50 3.61 3.23 4.58
C ALA A 50 3.68 1.70 4.44
N LEU A 51 2.93 1.10 3.51
CA LEU A 51 2.98 -0.34 3.23
C LEU A 51 4.36 -0.78 2.74
N ILE A 52 4.98 -0.01 1.84
CA ILE A 52 6.33 -0.32 1.33
C ILE A 52 7.36 -0.26 2.46
N LEU A 53 7.32 0.80 3.28
CA LEU A 53 8.23 0.95 4.42
C LEU A 53 8.05 -0.17 5.46
N TYR A 54 6.81 -0.53 5.75
CA TYR A 54 6.49 -1.62 6.67
C TYR A 54 6.96 -2.97 6.14
N ASN A 55 6.75 -3.25 4.85
CA ASN A 55 7.24 -4.48 4.22
C ASN A 55 8.78 -4.58 4.34
N ASN A 56 9.49 -3.50 4.06
CA ASN A 56 10.95 -3.44 4.19
C ASN A 56 11.41 -3.67 5.64
N TYR A 57 10.72 -3.05 6.60
CA TYR A 57 10.99 -3.26 8.03
C TYR A 57 10.76 -4.71 8.46
N PHE A 58 9.65 -5.31 8.02
CA PHE A 58 9.31 -6.70 8.32
C PHE A 58 10.36 -7.68 7.75
N LEU A 59 10.76 -7.49 6.49
CA LEU A 59 11.79 -8.31 5.85
C LEU A 59 13.13 -8.22 6.59
N LYS A 60 13.54 -7.01 6.98
CA LYS A 60 14.77 -6.80 7.76
C LYS A 60 14.69 -7.46 9.14
N LYS A 61 13.54 -7.40 9.82
CA LYS A 61 13.35 -8.05 11.12
C LYS A 61 13.41 -9.58 11.00
N MET A 62 12.85 -10.13 9.93
CA MET A 62 12.85 -11.57 9.66
C MET A 62 14.21 -12.11 9.21
N SER A 63 15.08 -11.29 8.61
CA SER A 63 16.46 -11.71 8.31
C SER A 63 17.29 -11.81 9.58
N THR A 64 17.14 -10.85 10.51
CA THR A 64 17.86 -10.87 11.80
C THR A 64 17.42 -11.97 12.78
N LEU A 65 16.33 -12.70 12.47
CA LEU A 65 15.83 -13.81 13.29
C LEU A 65 16.23 -15.18 12.74
N ASP A 66 16.77 -15.23 11.51
CA ASP A 66 17.29 -16.46 10.89
C ASP A 66 18.82 -16.61 11.10
N ASP A 67 19.52 -15.57 11.59
CA ASP A 67 20.93 -15.58 12.01
C ASP A 67 21.05 -15.96 13.51
#